data_AF-S5TLN1-F1
#
_entry.id   AF-S5TLN1-F1
#
_cell.length_a   1.000
_cell.length_b   1.000
_cell.length_c   1.000
_cell.angle_alpha   90.00
_cell.angle_beta   90.00
_cell.angle_gamma   90.00
#
_symmetry.space_group_name_H-M   'P 1'
#
loop_
_entity.id
_entity.type
_entity.pdbx_description
1 polymer ?
#
loop_
_entity_poly.entity_id
_entity_poly.type
_entity_poly.pdbx_seq_one_letter_code
_entity_poly.pdbx_strand_id
1 'polypeptide(L)'
;MTEFEDDRDTRARSGHGELGDTHQPHASATPDDAVEGLDQAESTPPQREKFQIKAWHIILLVVAVLACLGLAYWQWTRFQAGSGTFQNLGYAFQWPLFAVFFIYAYRMGVKYENEARHAKNEADDDDFLYEADLEEFGEAKQEVTKIDEDFLPSRPSLNVEEFNALNTPRRGRDSDTGRPHRADDKHLNT
;
A
#
# COMPACT_ATOMS: atom_id res chain seq x y z
N MET A 1 2.59 69.07 3.06
CA MET A 1 1.14 69.34 3.01
C MET A 1 0.46 68.09 3.55
N THR A 2 0.56 67.84 4.86
CA THR A 2 -0.32 68.36 5.92
C THR A 2 -1.71 67.73 5.81
N GLU A 3 -2.06 66.91 6.81
CA GLU A 3 -3.15 67.20 7.78
C GLU A 3 -4.40 66.38 7.36
N PHE A 4 -5.21 65.79 8.23
CA PHE A 4 -5.35 65.90 9.68
C PHE A 4 -6.29 64.76 10.11
N GLU A 5 -6.02 64.18 11.29
CA GLU A 5 -6.96 63.51 12.19
C GLU A 5 -8.43 64.01 12.11
N ASP A 6 -9.40 63.10 12.27
CA ASP A 6 -10.49 63.32 13.23
C ASP A 6 -11.15 61.99 13.67
N ASP A 7 -10.71 61.56 14.85
CA ASP A 7 -11.59 61.36 16.01
C ASP A 7 -12.68 60.27 15.95
N ARG A 8 -12.34 59.12 16.56
CA ARG A 8 -13.16 58.56 17.64
C ARG A 8 -12.26 57.89 18.66
N ASP A 9 -11.58 58.75 19.42
CA ASP A 9 -11.06 58.37 20.72
C ASP A 9 -12.15 58.59 21.79
N THR A 10 -11.89 58.11 23.01
CA THR A 10 -12.65 58.35 24.26
C THR A 10 -13.70 57.31 24.68
N ARG A 11 -13.20 56.19 25.23
CA ARG A 11 -13.38 56.01 26.69
C ARG A 11 -12.23 55.23 27.31
N ALA A 12 -11.30 56.01 27.85
CA ALA A 12 -10.36 55.60 28.88
C ALA A 12 -11.09 55.10 30.15
N ARG A 13 -10.50 54.12 30.84
CA ARG A 13 -10.19 54.12 32.30
C ARG A 13 -9.47 52.80 32.64
N SER A 14 -8.15 52.77 32.80
CA SER A 14 -7.34 53.19 33.97
C SER A 14 -7.34 52.17 35.13
N GLY A 15 -6.12 51.79 35.50
CA GLY A 15 -5.74 51.21 36.79
C GLY A 15 -5.33 49.73 36.65
N HIS A 16 -4.25 49.24 37.25
CA HIS A 16 -3.23 49.82 38.11
C HIS A 16 -2.21 48.69 38.28
N GLY A 17 -0.90 48.98 38.27
CA GLY A 17 0.12 47.95 38.48
C GLY A 17 0.13 47.44 39.92
N GLU A 18 0.56 46.17 40.09
CA GLU A 18 1.32 45.74 41.26
C GLU A 18 2.02 44.40 40.98
N LEU A 19 3.34 44.38 41.15
CA LEU A 19 4.13 43.17 41.36
C LEU A 19 3.87 42.68 42.79
N GLY A 20 3.40 41.44 42.93
CA GLY A 20 3.24 40.75 44.21
C GLY A 20 3.98 39.42 44.17
N ASP A 21 5.07 39.39 44.91
CA ASP A 21 5.97 38.26 45.14
C ASP A 21 5.28 37.11 45.90
N THR A 22 5.81 35.89 45.69
CA THR A 22 5.75 34.70 46.55
C THR A 22 4.47 34.37 47.35
N HIS A 23 3.79 33.29 46.97
CA HIS A 23 3.33 32.26 47.91
C HIS A 23 2.98 30.95 47.16
N GLN A 24 3.89 29.99 47.17
CA GLN A 24 3.51 28.58 47.27
C GLN A 24 3.38 28.30 48.78
N PRO A 25 2.30 27.65 49.25
CA PRO A 25 2.48 26.26 49.62
C PRO A 25 1.22 25.35 49.58
N HIS A 26 1.50 24.06 49.30
CA HIS A 26 0.79 22.84 49.72
C HIS A 26 -0.59 22.41 49.15
N ALA A 27 -0.55 21.15 48.68
CA ALA A 27 -1.55 20.08 48.88
C ALA A 27 -2.81 20.06 48.00
N SER A 28 -2.78 19.23 46.95
CA SER A 28 -3.59 18.01 46.82
C SER A 28 -3.51 17.49 45.38
N ALA A 29 -2.54 16.63 45.08
CA ALA A 29 -2.56 15.84 43.85
C ALA A 29 -3.54 14.68 44.08
N THR A 30 -4.72 14.79 43.49
CA THR A 30 -5.72 13.71 43.43
C THR A 30 -5.21 12.67 42.42
N PRO A 31 -5.17 11.36 42.75
CA PRO A 31 -4.72 10.33 41.80
C PRO A 31 -5.67 10.09 40.62
N ASP A 32 -6.87 10.66 40.65
CA ASP A 32 -7.95 10.35 39.70
C ASP A 32 -7.77 11.01 38.32
N ASP A 33 -7.03 12.12 38.22
CA ASP A 33 -6.85 12.85 36.96
C ASP A 33 -5.83 12.18 36.02
N ALA A 34 -5.09 11.18 36.51
CA ALA A 34 -4.09 10.46 35.71
C ALA A 34 -4.69 9.32 34.86
N VAL A 35 -5.96 8.97 35.07
CA VAL A 35 -6.61 7.83 34.38
C VAL A 35 -7.31 8.26 33.08
N GLU A 36 -7.61 9.56 32.91
CA GLU A 36 -8.34 10.08 31.73
C GLU A 36 -7.45 10.34 30.49
N GLY A 37 -6.15 10.05 30.58
CA GLY A 37 -5.15 10.42 29.56
C GLY A 37 -4.73 9.31 28.58
N LEU A 38 -5.22 8.07 28.72
CA LEU A 38 -4.79 6.94 27.88
C LEU A 38 -5.76 6.58 26.76
N ASP A 39 -6.92 7.24 26.70
CA ASP A 39 -8.01 6.87 25.81
C ASP A 39 -7.99 7.64 24.47
N GLN A 40 -7.06 8.60 24.33
CA GLN A 40 -7.02 9.54 23.20
C GLN A 40 -5.74 9.45 22.33
N ALA A 41 -5.11 8.27 22.27
CA ALA A 41 -4.17 7.99 21.20
C ALA A 41 -4.97 7.65 19.92
N GLU A 42 -5.08 8.63 19.04
CA GLU A 42 -5.71 8.60 17.72
C GLU A 42 -5.70 7.24 17.02
N SER A 43 -6.85 6.57 16.95
CA SER A 43 -7.14 5.61 15.89
C SER A 43 -7.42 6.39 14.60
N THR A 44 -6.37 6.76 13.87
CA THR A 44 -6.55 7.30 12.52
C THR A 44 -7.08 6.17 11.63
N PRO A 45 -8.31 6.26 11.07
CA PRO A 45 -8.85 5.17 10.26
C PRO A 45 -8.02 5.01 8.98
N PRO A 46 -7.71 3.77 8.55
CA PRO A 46 -6.91 3.54 7.35
C PRO A 46 -7.60 4.19 6.15
N GLN A 47 -6.83 5.01 5.42
CA GLN A 47 -7.30 5.70 4.22
C GLN A 47 -7.84 4.66 3.24
N ARG A 48 -9.17 4.65 3.07
CA ARG A 48 -9.86 3.81 2.08
C ARG A 48 -9.28 4.09 0.70
N GLU A 49 -8.46 3.17 0.22
CA GLU A 49 -7.78 3.28 -1.06
C GLU A 49 -8.85 3.38 -2.16
N LYS A 50 -8.85 4.49 -2.87
CA LYS A 50 -9.91 4.86 -3.82
C LYS A 50 -9.83 3.89 -4.99
N PHE A 51 -10.79 2.97 -5.06
CA PHE A 51 -10.90 1.95 -6.09
C PHE A 51 -10.80 2.55 -7.50
N GLN A 52 -9.64 2.38 -8.12
CA GLN A 52 -9.48 2.71 -9.53
C GLN A 52 -9.98 1.51 -10.33
N ILE A 53 -11.28 1.51 -10.65
CA ILE A 53 -11.72 0.80 -11.85
C ILE A 53 -10.81 1.33 -12.96
N LYS A 54 -9.99 0.46 -13.57
CA LYS A 54 -8.99 0.86 -14.57
C LYS A 54 -9.75 1.57 -15.69
N ALA A 55 -9.78 2.90 -15.66
CA ALA A 55 -10.62 3.73 -16.53
C ALA A 55 -10.37 3.41 -18.01
N TRP A 56 -9.18 2.89 -18.30
CA TRP A 56 -8.80 2.38 -19.60
C TRP A 56 -9.72 1.26 -20.15
N HIS A 57 -10.19 0.30 -19.35
CA HIS A 57 -11.10 -0.75 -19.84
C HIS A 57 -12.44 -0.18 -20.30
N ILE A 58 -12.95 0.83 -19.58
CA ILE A 58 -14.19 1.54 -19.94
C ILE A 58 -13.98 2.27 -21.27
N ILE A 59 -12.86 2.98 -21.42
CA ILE A 59 -12.53 3.68 -22.67
C ILE A 59 -12.43 2.69 -23.84
N LEU A 60 -11.69 1.59 -23.68
CA LEU A 60 -11.58 0.55 -24.71
C LEU A 60 -12.94 -0.06 -25.07
N LEU A 61 -13.79 -0.33 -24.08
CA LEU A 61 -15.14 -0.85 -24.30
C LEU A 61 -15.98 0.13 -25.11
N VAL A 62 -16.00 1.41 -24.73
CA VAL A 62 -16.76 2.43 -25.45
C VAL A 62 -16.28 2.56 -26.90
N VAL A 63 -14.97 2.58 -27.12
CA VAL A 63 -14.39 2.61 -28.48
C VAL A 63 -14.80 1.37 -29.27
N ALA A 64 -14.75 0.17 -28.69
CA ALA A 64 -15.14 -1.07 -29.35
C ALA A 64 -16.64 -1.09 -29.72
N VAL A 65 -17.51 -0.60 -28.83
CA VAL A 65 -18.96 -0.48 -29.09
C VAL A 65 -19.22 0.50 -30.22
N LEU A 66 -18.61 1.69 -30.18
CA LEU A 66 -18.76 2.69 -31.23
C LEU A 66 -18.24 2.19 -32.58
N ALA A 67 -17.12 1.46 -32.60
CA ALA A 67 -16.60 0.83 -33.80
C ALA A 67 -17.60 -0.19 -34.38
N CYS A 68 -18.16 -1.08 -33.55
CA CYS A 68 -19.16 -2.05 -33.98
C CYS A 68 -20.42 -1.37 -34.55
N LEU A 69 -20.94 -0.33 -33.88
CA LEU A 69 -22.10 0.42 -34.36
C LEU A 69 -21.80 1.21 -35.65
N GLY A 70 -20.60 1.78 -35.77
CA GLY A 70 -20.14 2.43 -37.00
C GLY A 70 -20.04 1.45 -38.17
N LEU A 71 -19.51 0.25 -37.93
CA LEU A 71 -19.47 -0.83 -38.92
C LEU A 71 -20.89 -1.29 -39.30
N ALA A 72 -21.78 -1.45 -38.31
CA ALA A 72 -23.18 -1.79 -38.52
C ALA A 72 -23.89 -0.76 -39.42
N TYR A 73 -23.69 0.52 -39.13
CA TYR A 73 -24.23 1.63 -39.92
C TYR A 73 -23.67 1.63 -41.34
N TRP A 74 -22.37 1.38 -41.50
CA TRP A 74 -21.79 1.26 -42.84
C TRP A 74 -22.36 0.07 -43.61
N GLN A 75 -22.56 -1.08 -42.96
CA GLN A 75 -23.18 -2.26 -43.57
C GLN A 75 -24.64 -2.01 -43.94
N TRP A 76 -25.38 -1.28 -43.10
CA TRP A 76 -26.71 -0.79 -43.43
C TRP A 76 -26.64 0.02 -44.72
N THR A 77 -25.88 1.11 -44.78
CA THR A 77 -25.78 1.93 -46.00
C THR A 77 -25.37 1.14 -47.25
N ARG A 78 -24.56 0.09 -47.12
CA ARG A 78 -24.22 -0.84 -48.21
C ARG A 78 -25.37 -1.76 -48.62
N PHE A 79 -26.22 -2.17 -47.69
CA PHE A 79 -27.44 -2.92 -47.99
C PHE A 79 -28.49 -2.04 -48.69
N GLN A 80 -28.60 -0.74 -48.38
CA GLN A 80 -29.49 0.16 -49.11
C GLN A 80 -29.00 0.55 -50.51
N ALA A 81 -27.72 0.35 -50.84
CA ALA A 81 -27.23 0.52 -52.20
C ALA A 81 -27.89 -0.51 -53.14
N GLY A 82 -28.06 -0.17 -54.42
CA GLY A 82 -28.78 -1.01 -55.41
C GLY A 82 -28.21 -2.43 -55.65
N SER A 83 -27.12 -2.80 -55.00
CA SER A 83 -26.51 -4.14 -54.99
C SER A 83 -26.59 -4.85 -53.62
N GLY A 84 -27.48 -4.41 -52.72
CA GLY A 84 -27.61 -4.96 -51.38
C GLY A 84 -28.12 -6.40 -51.34
N THR A 85 -27.41 -7.28 -50.65
CA THR A 85 -27.82 -8.67 -50.40
C THR A 85 -28.27 -8.87 -48.95
N PHE A 86 -29.15 -9.84 -48.69
CA PHE A 86 -29.60 -10.19 -47.33
C PHE A 86 -28.45 -10.59 -46.39
N GLN A 87 -27.30 -11.03 -46.93
CA GLN A 87 -26.10 -11.30 -46.14
C GLN A 87 -25.56 -10.03 -45.47
N ASN A 88 -25.56 -8.88 -46.16
CA ASN A 88 -25.13 -7.59 -45.60
C ASN A 88 -26.03 -7.15 -44.44
N LEU A 89 -27.33 -7.45 -44.52
CA LEU A 89 -28.29 -7.20 -43.45
C LEU A 89 -27.95 -8.05 -42.21
N GLY A 90 -27.62 -9.33 -42.41
CA GLY A 90 -27.14 -10.21 -41.35
C GLY A 90 -25.94 -9.62 -40.62
N TYR A 91 -24.95 -9.11 -41.37
CA TYR A 91 -23.79 -8.44 -40.78
C TYR A 91 -24.16 -7.14 -40.06
N ALA A 92 -25.05 -6.32 -40.63
CA ALA A 92 -25.53 -5.10 -39.98
C ALA A 92 -26.18 -5.36 -38.62
N PHE A 93 -26.83 -6.52 -38.42
CA PHE A 93 -27.36 -6.95 -37.12
C PHE A 93 -26.38 -7.72 -36.25
N GLN A 94 -25.44 -8.46 -36.85
CA GLN A 94 -24.40 -9.19 -36.14
C GLN A 94 -23.46 -8.23 -35.37
N TRP A 95 -23.08 -7.10 -35.97
CA TRP A 95 -22.18 -6.13 -35.33
C TRP A 95 -22.76 -5.52 -34.04
N PRO A 96 -24.03 -5.07 -33.98
CA PRO A 96 -24.69 -4.66 -32.74
C PRO A 96 -24.78 -5.76 -31.69
N LEU A 97 -25.02 -7.02 -32.09
CA LEU A 97 -25.03 -8.15 -31.15
C LEU A 97 -23.67 -8.32 -30.48
N PHE A 98 -22.57 -8.17 -31.22
CA PHE A 98 -21.24 -8.16 -30.62
C PHE A 98 -21.00 -6.95 -29.71
N ALA A 99 -21.51 -5.77 -30.05
CA ALA A 99 -21.42 -4.60 -29.16
C ALA A 99 -22.10 -4.85 -27.81
N VAL A 100 -23.31 -5.41 -27.82
CA VAL A 100 -24.04 -5.80 -26.60
C VAL A 100 -23.29 -6.90 -25.85
N PHE A 101 -22.74 -7.88 -26.58
CA PHE A 101 -21.92 -8.93 -25.99
C PHE A 101 -20.70 -8.38 -25.25
N PHE A 102 -19.98 -7.40 -25.81
CA PHE A 102 -18.85 -6.77 -25.12
C PHE A 102 -19.28 -6.05 -23.84
N ILE A 103 -20.42 -5.34 -23.86
CA ILE A 103 -20.98 -4.70 -22.67
C ILE A 103 -21.32 -5.75 -21.61
N TYR A 104 -21.95 -6.86 -22.01
CA TYR A 104 -22.28 -7.96 -21.12
C TYR A 104 -21.03 -8.62 -20.51
N ALA A 105 -20.03 -8.92 -21.34
CA ALA A 105 -18.76 -9.48 -20.91
C ALA A 105 -18.03 -8.57 -19.92
N TYR A 106 -18.03 -7.24 -20.17
CA TYR A 106 -17.50 -6.27 -19.23
C TYR A 106 -18.30 -6.25 -17.92
N ARG A 107 -19.63 -6.22 -17.99
CA ARG A 107 -20.50 -6.21 -16.80
C ARG A 107 -20.29 -7.44 -15.93
N MET A 108 -20.16 -8.61 -16.58
CA MET A 108 -19.91 -9.88 -15.91
C MET A 108 -18.48 -9.93 -15.34
N GLY A 109 -17.49 -9.45 -16.09
CA GLY A 109 -16.11 -9.32 -15.63
C GLY A 109 -16.00 -8.43 -14.39
N VAL A 110 -16.64 -7.27 -14.39
CA VAL A 110 -16.70 -6.38 -13.23
C VAL A 110 -17.40 -7.05 -12.04
N LYS A 111 -18.48 -7.81 -12.26
CA LYS A 111 -19.14 -8.56 -11.20
C LYS A 111 -18.20 -9.59 -10.57
N TYR A 112 -17.50 -10.38 -11.38
CA TYR A 112 -16.54 -11.37 -10.90
C TYR A 112 -15.32 -10.73 -10.23
N GLU A 113 -14.81 -9.62 -10.77
CA GLU A 113 -13.75 -8.86 -10.12
C GLU A 113 -14.22 -8.28 -8.79
N ASN A 114 -15.48 -7.85 -8.67
CA ASN A 114 -16.02 -7.32 -7.42
C ASN A 114 -16.22 -8.43 -6.36
N GLU A 115 -16.72 -9.60 -6.74
CA GLU A 115 -16.86 -10.76 -5.85
C GLU A 115 -15.48 -11.28 -5.39
N ALA A 116 -14.52 -11.40 -6.33
CA ALA A 116 -13.16 -11.79 -6.00
C ALA A 116 -12.43 -10.74 -5.15
N ARG A 117 -12.72 -9.45 -5.34
CA ARG A 117 -12.18 -8.37 -4.50
C ARG A 117 -12.83 -8.32 -3.13
N HIS A 118 -14.12 -8.62 -2.99
CA HIS A 118 -14.74 -8.72 -1.66
C HIS A 118 -14.10 -9.86 -0.86
N ALA A 119 -13.99 -11.04 -1.48
CA ALA A 119 -13.33 -12.18 -0.85
C ALA A 119 -11.85 -11.91 -0.52
N LYS A 120 -11.12 -11.19 -1.38
CA LYS A 120 -9.75 -10.78 -1.10
C LYS A 120 -9.67 -9.71 -0.02
N ASN A 121 -10.52 -8.68 -0.05
CA ASN A 121 -10.49 -7.62 0.94
C ASN A 121 -10.86 -8.14 2.33
N GLU A 122 -11.80 -9.08 2.41
CA GLU A 122 -12.20 -9.74 3.66
C GLU A 122 -11.11 -10.70 4.15
N ALA A 123 -10.33 -11.29 3.24
CA ALA A 123 -9.17 -12.11 3.58
C ALA A 123 -7.88 -11.31 3.86
N ASP A 124 -7.71 -10.10 3.31
CA ASP A 124 -6.60 -9.16 3.57
C ASP A 124 -6.95 -8.20 4.74
N ASP A 125 -8.14 -8.33 5.35
CA ASP A 125 -8.50 -7.56 6.53
C ASP A 125 -7.77 -8.15 7.74
N ASP A 126 -6.59 -7.57 8.03
CA ASP A 126 -5.72 -7.99 9.14
C ASP A 126 -6.48 -8.05 10.49
N ASP A 127 -7.46 -7.18 10.70
CA ASP A 127 -8.29 -7.16 11.91
C ASP A 127 -9.22 -8.39 11.97
N PHE A 128 -9.83 -8.79 10.84
CA PHE A 128 -10.66 -10.00 10.75
C PHE A 128 -9.83 -11.27 10.93
N LEU A 129 -8.64 -11.34 10.32
CA LEU A 129 -7.71 -12.45 10.50
C LEU A 129 -7.26 -12.59 11.96
N TYR A 130 -6.97 -11.46 12.62
CA TYR A 130 -6.58 -11.44 14.03
C TYR A 130 -7.71 -11.88 14.96
N GLU A 131 -8.94 -11.43 14.69
CA GLU A 131 -10.12 -11.81 15.46
C GLU A 131 -10.45 -13.30 15.29
N ALA A 132 -10.37 -13.85 14.07
CA ALA A 132 -10.54 -15.28 13.82
C ALA A 132 -9.47 -16.14 14.52
N ASP A 133 -8.20 -15.71 14.50
CA ASP A 133 -7.12 -16.38 15.23
C ASP A 133 -7.35 -16.33 16.76
N LEU A 134 -7.94 -15.25 17.28
CA LEU A 134 -8.32 -15.14 18.68
C LEU A 134 -9.54 -15.99 19.05
N GLU A 135 -10.51 -16.15 18.16
CA GLU A 135 -11.63 -17.06 18.42
C GLU A 135 -11.20 -18.53 18.38
N GLU A 136 -10.35 -18.91 17.42
CA GLU A 136 -9.90 -20.29 17.25
C GLU A 136 -8.81 -20.67 18.26
N PHE A 137 -7.88 -19.76 18.56
CA PHE A 137 -6.71 -20.03 19.40
C PHE A 137 -6.55 -19.09 20.60
N GLY A 138 -7.36 -18.04 20.74
CA GLY A 138 -7.21 -17.07 21.84
C GLY A 138 -7.46 -17.65 23.22
N GLU A 139 -8.28 -18.70 23.34
CA GLU A 139 -8.36 -19.48 24.59
C GLU A 139 -7.14 -20.41 24.77
N ALA A 140 -6.63 -21.01 23.69
CA ALA A 140 -5.48 -21.92 23.73
C ALA A 140 -4.11 -21.22 23.85
N LYS A 141 -4.03 -19.91 23.56
CA LYS A 141 -2.78 -19.13 23.60
C LYS A 141 -2.31 -18.77 25.01
N GLN A 142 -3.15 -18.96 26.03
CA GLN A 142 -2.72 -18.79 27.43
C GLN A 142 -1.91 -19.99 27.96
N GLU A 143 -2.05 -21.16 27.37
CA GLU A 143 -1.15 -22.28 27.66
C GLU A 143 0.00 -22.28 26.64
N VAL A 144 0.91 -21.31 26.81
CA VAL A 144 2.29 -21.53 26.37
C VAL A 144 2.77 -22.77 27.10
N THR A 145 2.71 -23.92 26.45
CA THR A 145 3.28 -25.17 26.94
C THR A 145 4.77 -24.92 27.08
N LYS A 146 5.22 -24.61 28.30
CA LYS A 146 6.62 -24.37 28.61
C LYS A 146 7.41 -25.57 28.10
N ILE A 147 8.32 -25.32 27.18
CA ILE A 147 9.28 -26.32 26.76
C ILE A 147 10.10 -26.67 28.01
N ASP A 148 10.17 -27.94 28.37
CA ASP A 148 10.97 -28.39 29.50
C ASP A 148 12.42 -27.90 29.33
N GLU A 149 12.99 -27.30 30.37
CA GLU A 149 14.37 -26.80 30.36
C GLU A 149 15.39 -27.93 30.10
N ASP A 150 15.00 -29.18 30.33
CA ASP A 150 15.77 -30.39 30.05
C ASP A 150 15.68 -30.87 28.58
N PHE A 151 14.80 -30.26 27.77
CA PHE A 151 14.69 -30.56 26.33
C PHE A 151 15.90 -30.04 25.55
N LEU A 152 16.49 -28.93 26.00
CA LEU A 152 17.66 -28.36 25.36
C LEU A 152 18.93 -29.01 25.94
N PRO A 153 19.81 -29.59 25.11
CA PRO A 153 21.09 -30.07 25.60
C PRO A 153 21.88 -28.90 26.19
N SER A 154 22.45 -29.09 27.38
CA SER A 154 23.27 -28.07 28.04
C SER A 154 24.32 -27.50 27.08
N ARG A 155 24.27 -26.18 26.87
CA ARG A 155 25.19 -25.49 25.97
C ARG A 155 26.64 -25.72 26.44
N PRO A 156 27.55 -26.20 25.58
CA PRO A 156 28.96 -26.26 25.90
C PRO A 156 29.48 -24.86 26.26
N SER A 157 30.05 -24.70 27.45
CA SER A 157 30.66 -23.45 27.89
C SER A 157 32.07 -23.32 27.32
N LEU A 158 32.20 -22.98 26.04
CA LEU A 158 33.50 -22.64 25.47
C LEU A 158 33.94 -21.23 25.90
N ASN A 159 35.22 -21.08 26.19
CA ASN A 159 35.82 -19.77 26.39
C ASN A 159 36.02 -19.05 25.03
N VAL A 160 36.17 -17.72 25.08
CA VAL A 160 36.30 -16.89 23.88
C VAL A 160 37.52 -17.27 23.04
N GLU A 161 38.64 -17.62 23.70
CA GLU A 161 39.90 -18.00 23.06
C GLU A 161 39.72 -19.29 22.22
N GLU A 162 39.09 -20.29 22.82
CA GLU A 162 38.81 -21.60 22.24
C GLU A 162 37.79 -21.52 21.10
N PHE A 163 36.74 -20.70 21.26
CA PHE A 163 35.77 -20.43 20.20
C PHE A 163 36.42 -19.74 19.00
N ASN A 164 37.25 -18.72 19.24
CA ASN A 164 37.97 -18.01 18.18
C ASN A 164 38.95 -18.93 17.46
N ALA A 165 39.65 -19.81 18.20
CA ALA A 165 40.56 -20.80 17.61
C ALA A 165 39.83 -21.77 16.66
N LEU A 166 38.67 -22.28 17.08
CA LEU A 166 37.85 -23.20 16.28
C LEU A 166 37.25 -22.55 15.02
N ASN A 167 36.88 -21.26 15.09
CA ASN A 167 36.24 -20.53 13.99
C ASN A 167 37.20 -19.65 13.18
N THR A 168 38.52 -19.85 13.28
CA THR A 168 39.46 -19.10 12.44
C THR A 168 39.22 -19.39 10.95
N PRO A 169 38.82 -18.38 10.14
CA PRO A 169 38.63 -18.59 8.72
C PRO A 169 39.98 -18.91 8.07
N ARG A 170 40.11 -20.13 7.55
CA ARG A 170 41.34 -20.61 6.91
C ARG A 170 41.47 -19.93 5.54
N ARG A 171 42.03 -18.72 5.50
CA ARG A 171 42.30 -17.99 4.26
C ARG A 171 43.37 -18.75 3.47
N GLY A 172 42.97 -19.33 2.33
CA GLY A 172 43.86 -19.99 1.39
C GLY A 172 45.02 -19.09 0.98
N ARG A 173 46.25 -19.53 1.26
CA ARG A 173 47.49 -18.90 0.84
C ARG A 173 47.87 -19.50 -0.51
N ASP A 174 47.34 -18.94 -1.58
CA ASP A 174 47.83 -19.15 -2.94
C ASP A 174 48.02 -17.77 -3.59
N SER A 175 49.16 -17.14 -3.31
CA SER A 175 49.71 -16.14 -4.20
C SER A 175 51.18 -15.92 -3.89
N ASP A 176 51.98 -16.13 -4.92
CA ASP A 176 53.30 -15.52 -5.14
C ASP A 176 54.54 -16.34 -4.70
N THR A 177 54.82 -17.39 -5.45
CA THR A 177 56.21 -17.83 -5.68
C THR A 177 56.60 -17.47 -7.11
N GLY A 178 57.51 -16.51 -7.22
CA GLY A 178 58.01 -15.86 -8.43
C GLY A 178 58.24 -16.76 -9.64
N ARG A 179 57.64 -16.36 -10.76
CA ARG A 179 58.12 -16.68 -12.12
C ARG A 179 58.96 -15.50 -12.62
N PRO A 180 60.24 -15.70 -13.01
CA PRO A 180 60.99 -14.64 -13.68
C PRO A 180 60.37 -14.34 -15.05
N HIS A 181 60.13 -13.05 -15.28
CA HIS A 181 59.60 -12.42 -16.47
C HIS A 181 60.54 -12.70 -17.67
N ARG A 182 60.14 -13.57 -18.60
CA ARG A 182 60.83 -13.78 -19.88
C ARG A 182 60.35 -12.70 -20.85
N ALA A 183 61.25 -11.79 -21.20
CA ALA A 183 61.00 -10.71 -22.15
C ALA A 183 60.76 -11.24 -23.57
N ASP A 184 59.58 -10.90 -24.10
CA ASP A 184 59.36 -10.22 -25.38
C ASP A 184 59.98 -10.82 -26.65
N ASP A 185 59.26 -11.74 -27.30
CA ASP A 185 59.37 -12.08 -28.72
C ASP A 185 58.14 -11.57 -29.51
N LYS A 186 58.09 -10.26 -29.77
CA LYS A 186 57.19 -9.69 -30.77
C LYS A 186 57.72 -9.98 -32.17
N HIS A 187 57.35 -11.14 -32.72
CA HIS A 187 57.36 -11.35 -34.17
C HIS A 187 56.10 -10.76 -34.81
N LEU A 188 56.32 -9.86 -35.77
CA LEU A 188 55.34 -9.32 -36.68
C LEU A 188 54.75 -10.41 -37.61
N ASN A 189 53.46 -10.27 -37.91
CA ASN A 189 52.77 -10.68 -39.15
C ASN A 189 51.45 -9.87 -39.15
N THR A 190 51.16 -8.94 -40.07
CA THR A 190 50.80 -9.09 -41.49
C THR A 190 50.04 -10.36 -41.83
#